data_AF-U3GDJ0-F1
#
_entry.id   AF-U3GDJ0-F1
#
_cell.length_a   1.000
_cell.length_b   1.000
_cell.length_c   1.000
_cell.angle_alpha   90.00
_cell.angle_beta   90.00
_cell.angle_gamma   90.00
#
_symmetry.space_group_name_H-M   'P 1'
#
loop_
_entity.id
_entity.type
_entity.pdbx_description
1 polymer ?
#
loop_
_entity_poly.entity_id
_entity_poly.type
_entity_poly.pdbx_seq_one_letter_code
_entity_poly.pdbx_strand_id
1 'polypeptide(L)'
;MSDAIHRQGSVHSSDDRRIAAIQFVLLGSMRRTAEATGIPVRTLYDWQKTDWWETLVAQVRTEMEGEIDATLSKMIQLALAATMDRLENGDYVVTAKGEIVRKPVSARDVMAILAMAIDKRQVLRDAMATVPQQRLGNLADRLRELGEHKRNATSPV
;
A
#
# COMPACT_ATOMS: atom_id res chain seq x y z
N MET A 1 38.68 -41.16 -17.08
CA MET A 1 39.12 -40.19 -16.06
C MET A 1 38.66 -38.83 -16.54
N SER A 2 37.40 -38.49 -16.29
CA SER A 2 36.92 -37.76 -15.09
C SER A 2 37.49 -36.35 -15.04
N ASP A 3 36.64 -35.37 -15.34
CA ASP A 3 36.33 -34.31 -14.37
C ASP A 3 35.07 -33.56 -14.78
N ALA A 4 33.93 -34.00 -14.24
CA ALA A 4 32.71 -33.22 -14.23
C ALA A 4 32.77 -32.28 -13.03
N ILE A 5 33.03 -31.00 -13.28
CA ILE A 5 32.96 -29.95 -12.26
C ILE A 5 31.48 -29.77 -11.89
N HIS A 6 31.06 -30.40 -10.81
CA HIS A 6 29.76 -30.15 -10.17
C HIS A 6 29.73 -28.71 -9.64
N ARG A 7 29.12 -27.79 -10.39
CA ARG A 7 28.71 -26.48 -9.87
C ARG A 7 27.48 -26.69 -8.98
N GLN A 8 27.70 -27.01 -7.71
CA GLN A 8 26.64 -27.07 -6.70
C GLN A 8 26.24 -25.64 -6.25
N GLY A 9 25.66 -24.87 -7.17
CA GLY A 9 24.94 -23.64 -6.86
C GLY A 9 23.44 -23.89 -7.00
N SER A 10 22.61 -23.28 -6.15
CA SER A 10 21.16 -23.25 -6.35
C SER A 10 20.85 -22.83 -7.80
N VAL A 11 20.14 -23.67 -8.56
CA VAL A 11 19.79 -23.41 -9.98
C VAL A 11 19.04 -22.09 -10.15
N HIS A 12 18.40 -21.60 -9.09
CA HIS A 12 17.68 -20.34 -9.07
C HIS A 12 18.40 -19.31 -8.18
N SER A 13 18.60 -18.13 -8.73
CA SER A 13 19.19 -16.97 -8.06
C SER A 13 18.24 -16.35 -7.03
N SER A 14 18.75 -15.41 -6.22
CA SER A 14 17.90 -14.57 -5.35
C SER A 14 16.88 -13.76 -6.15
N ASP A 15 17.26 -13.32 -7.34
CA ASP A 15 16.41 -12.50 -8.21
C ASP A 15 15.28 -13.35 -8.79
N ASP A 16 15.55 -14.60 -9.18
CA ASP A 16 14.51 -15.54 -9.63
C ASP A 16 13.47 -15.80 -8.53
N ARG A 17 13.93 -15.95 -7.27
CA ARG A 17 13.06 -16.13 -6.11
C ARG A 17 12.20 -14.89 -5.86
N ARG A 18 12.78 -13.69 -5.99
CA ARG A 18 12.06 -12.42 -5.84
C ARG A 18 11.04 -12.22 -6.94
N ILE A 19 11.39 -12.48 -8.20
CA ILE A 19 10.47 -12.43 -9.34
C ILE A 19 9.32 -13.43 -9.14
N ALA A 20 9.61 -14.65 -8.68
CA ALA A 20 8.58 -15.63 -8.36
C ALA A 20 7.62 -15.16 -7.25
N ALA A 21 8.15 -14.56 -6.18
CA ALA A 21 7.33 -13.98 -5.12
C ALA A 21 6.45 -12.82 -5.64
N ILE A 22 6.98 -11.93 -6.48
CA ILE A 22 6.22 -10.85 -7.14
C ILE A 22 5.08 -11.44 -7.99
N GLN A 23 5.38 -12.38 -8.88
CA GLN A 23 4.37 -13.02 -9.73
C GLN A 23 3.33 -13.78 -8.90
N PHE A 24 3.74 -14.42 -7.80
CA PHE A 24 2.80 -15.08 -6.88
C PHE A 24 1.86 -14.10 -6.19
N VAL A 25 2.37 -12.97 -5.69
CA VAL A 25 1.53 -11.92 -5.08
C VAL A 25 0.54 -11.34 -6.09
N LEU A 26 0.95 -11.13 -7.34
CA LEU A 26 0.09 -10.61 -8.41
C LEU A 26 -0.97 -11.62 -8.90
N LEU A 27 -0.59 -12.89 -9.06
CA LEU A 27 -1.42 -13.90 -9.74
C LEU A 27 -2.23 -14.78 -8.77
N GLY A 28 -1.81 -14.84 -7.51
CA GLY A 28 -2.44 -15.65 -6.46
C GLY A 28 -2.37 -17.16 -6.68
N SER A 29 -1.53 -17.64 -7.61
CA SER A 29 -1.51 -19.04 -8.04
C SER A 29 -0.11 -19.51 -8.42
N MET A 30 0.38 -20.54 -7.75
CA MET A 30 1.69 -21.16 -8.05
C MET A 30 1.79 -21.70 -9.47
N ARG A 31 0.69 -22.19 -10.05
CA ARG A 31 0.68 -22.66 -11.44
C ARG A 31 0.89 -21.50 -12.42
N ARG A 32 0.19 -20.38 -12.21
CA ARG A 32 0.34 -19.18 -13.05
C ARG A 32 1.71 -18.53 -12.84
N THR A 33 2.24 -18.56 -11.61
CA THR A 33 3.62 -18.14 -11.31
C THR A 33 4.63 -19.01 -12.06
N ALA A 34 4.45 -20.33 -12.10
CA ALA A 34 5.32 -21.23 -12.85
C ALA A 34 5.31 -20.92 -14.36
N GLU A 35 4.12 -20.68 -14.94
CA GLU A 35 3.97 -20.26 -16.34
C GLU A 35 4.67 -18.91 -16.61
N ALA A 36 4.52 -17.93 -15.70
CA ALA A 36 5.09 -16.60 -15.85
C ALA A 36 6.62 -16.53 -15.67
N THR A 37 7.19 -17.44 -14.86
CA THR A 37 8.61 -17.41 -14.48
C THR A 37 9.45 -18.50 -15.14
N GLY A 38 8.81 -19.52 -15.70
CA GLY A 38 9.49 -20.74 -16.17
C GLY A 38 10.00 -21.64 -15.06
N ILE A 39 9.76 -21.32 -13.79
CA ILE A 39 10.18 -22.14 -12.64
C ILE A 39 9.21 -23.32 -12.48
N PRO A 40 9.69 -24.57 -12.37
CA PRO A 40 8.80 -25.72 -12.17
C PRO A 40 7.88 -25.54 -10.96
N VAL A 41 6.59 -25.80 -11.14
CA VAL A 41 5.58 -25.60 -10.09
C VAL A 41 5.90 -26.37 -8.80
N ARG A 42 6.53 -27.54 -8.91
CA ARG A 42 7.00 -28.33 -7.77
C ARG A 42 8.03 -27.56 -6.94
N THR A 43 8.99 -26.91 -7.59
CA THR A 43 10.01 -26.08 -6.94
C THR A 43 9.37 -24.93 -6.17
N LEU A 44 8.35 -24.28 -6.74
CA LEU A 44 7.62 -23.20 -6.07
C LEU A 44 6.87 -23.69 -4.82
N TYR A 45 6.25 -24.88 -4.88
CA TYR A 45 5.61 -25.50 -3.70
C TYR A 45 6.62 -25.91 -2.63
N ASP A 46 7.83 -26.31 -3.02
CA ASP A 46 8.89 -26.62 -2.06
C ASP A 46 9.42 -25.33 -1.41
N TRP A 47 9.57 -24.25 -2.17
CA TRP A 47 9.90 -22.91 -1.62
C TRP A 47 8.83 -22.40 -0.67
N GLN A 48 7.55 -22.61 -0.97
CA GLN A 48 6.46 -22.17 -0.10
C GLN A 48 6.54 -22.70 1.34
N LYS A 49 7.19 -23.85 1.53
CA LYS A 49 7.36 -24.49 2.85
C LYS A 49 8.57 -23.97 3.62
N THR A 50 9.30 -23.00 3.08
CA THR A 50 10.51 -22.44 3.69
C THR A 50 10.25 -21.07 4.30
N ASP A 51 10.89 -20.77 5.42
CA ASP A 51 10.68 -19.52 6.18
C ASP A 51 11.03 -18.26 5.36
N TRP A 52 12.02 -18.37 4.47
CA TRP A 52 12.44 -17.26 3.63
C TRP A 52 11.38 -16.90 2.59
N TRP A 53 10.54 -17.83 2.14
CA TRP A 53 9.50 -17.55 1.15
C TRP A 53 8.38 -16.70 1.75
N GLU A 54 7.92 -17.03 2.95
CA GLU A 54 6.91 -16.23 3.65
C GLU A 54 7.41 -14.81 3.90
N THR A 55 8.65 -14.68 4.37
CA THR A 55 9.30 -13.39 4.58
C THR A 55 9.38 -12.58 3.28
N LEU A 56 9.79 -13.21 2.18
CA LEU A 56 9.93 -12.57 0.88
C LEU A 56 8.59 -12.13 0.30
N VAL A 57 7.55 -12.97 0.41
CA VAL A 57 6.18 -12.62 -0.01
C VAL A 57 5.63 -11.47 0.82
N ALA A 58 5.86 -11.46 2.13
CA ALA A 58 5.46 -10.34 2.99
C ALA A 58 6.15 -9.03 2.60
N GLN A 59 7.47 -9.06 2.38
CA GLN A 59 8.23 -7.90 1.90
C GLN A 59 7.68 -7.36 0.58
N VAL A 60 7.47 -8.24 -0.41
CA VAL A 60 6.91 -7.87 -1.72
C VAL A 60 5.51 -7.26 -1.58
N ARG A 61 4.65 -7.80 -0.71
CA ARG A 61 3.31 -7.22 -0.45
C ARG A 61 3.42 -5.81 0.12
N THR A 62 4.28 -5.60 1.12
CA THR A 62 4.49 -4.27 1.72
C THR A 62 5.05 -3.27 0.70
N GLU A 63 5.99 -3.69 -0.15
CA GLU A 63 6.52 -2.84 -1.22
C GLU A 63 5.42 -2.46 -2.22
N MET A 64 4.61 -3.43 -2.68
CA MET A 64 3.50 -3.18 -3.58
C MET A 64 2.41 -2.29 -2.97
N GLU A 65 2.08 -2.48 -1.68
CA GLU A 65 1.18 -1.61 -0.94
C GLU A 65 1.69 -0.16 -0.94
N GLY A 66 2.99 0.04 -0.72
CA GLY A 66 3.63 1.35 -0.81
C GLY A 66 3.56 1.98 -2.20
N GLU A 67 3.77 1.20 -3.26
CA GLU A 67 3.64 1.67 -4.65
C GLU A 67 2.20 2.06 -5.00
N ILE A 68 1.23 1.27 -4.56
CA ILE A 68 -0.20 1.55 -4.72
C ILE A 68 -0.56 2.83 -3.98
N ASP A 69 -0.15 2.99 -2.72
CA ASP A 69 -0.42 4.18 -1.92
C ASP A 69 0.18 5.46 -2.55
N ALA A 70 1.42 5.38 -3.04
CA ALA A 70 2.07 6.48 -3.77
C ALA A 70 1.31 6.83 -5.05
N THR A 71 0.86 5.82 -5.80
CA THR A 71 0.11 6.00 -7.04
C THR A 71 -1.27 6.60 -6.80
N LEU A 72 -1.98 6.15 -5.77
CA LEU A 72 -3.24 6.72 -5.31
C LEU A 72 -3.05 8.18 -4.85
N SER A 73 -2.01 8.46 -4.07
CA SER A 73 -1.66 9.81 -3.63
C SER A 73 -1.45 10.75 -4.81
N LYS A 74 -0.73 10.30 -5.84
CA LYS A 74 -0.53 11.08 -7.07
C LYS A 74 -1.84 11.33 -7.83
N MET A 75 -2.70 10.32 -7.95
CA MET A 75 -4.02 10.48 -8.57
C MET A 75 -4.88 11.50 -7.83
N ILE A 76 -4.89 11.46 -6.49
CA ILE A 76 -5.60 12.43 -5.66
C ILE A 76 -5.07 13.85 -5.90
N GLN A 77 -3.76 14.04 -5.94
CA GLN A 77 -3.16 15.36 -6.21
C GLN A 77 -3.57 15.92 -7.58
N LEU A 78 -3.53 15.08 -8.62
CA LEU A 78 -3.94 15.48 -9.97
C LEU A 78 -5.44 15.83 -10.03
N ALA A 79 -6.28 15.03 -9.40
CA ALA A 79 -7.71 15.28 -9.32
C ALA A 79 -8.04 16.58 -8.56
N LEU A 80 -7.33 16.84 -7.45
CA LEU A 80 -7.46 18.09 -6.69
C LEU A 80 -7.04 19.29 -7.55
N ALA A 81 -5.88 19.23 -8.22
CA ALA A 81 -5.41 20.29 -9.09
C ALA A 81 -6.38 20.58 -10.24
N ALA A 82 -6.90 19.53 -10.89
CA ALA A 82 -7.92 19.68 -11.93
C ALA A 82 -9.21 20.28 -11.37
N THR A 83 -9.67 19.85 -10.20
CA THR A 83 -10.88 20.38 -9.56
C THR A 83 -10.71 21.87 -9.25
N MET A 84 -9.56 22.27 -8.70
CA MET A 84 -9.25 23.68 -8.44
C MET A 84 -9.27 24.52 -9.72
N ASP A 85 -8.60 24.06 -10.78
CA ASP A 85 -8.64 24.72 -12.09
C ASP A 85 -10.08 24.89 -12.60
N ARG A 86 -10.95 23.88 -12.43
CA ARG A 86 -12.35 24.00 -12.87
C ARG A 86 -13.17 24.94 -11.99
N LEU A 87 -12.95 24.94 -10.68
CA LEU A 87 -13.65 25.88 -9.80
C LEU A 87 -13.27 27.34 -10.10
N GLU A 88 -12.01 27.61 -10.47
CA GLU A 88 -11.52 28.96 -10.78
C GLU A 88 -11.85 29.38 -12.22
N ASN A 89 -11.60 28.49 -13.19
CA ASN A 89 -11.62 28.83 -14.61
C ASN A 89 -12.84 28.26 -15.36
N GLY A 90 -13.63 27.40 -14.74
CA GLY A 90 -14.73 26.68 -15.39
C GLY A 90 -14.31 25.44 -16.17
N ASP A 91 -15.30 24.70 -16.65
CA ASP A 91 -15.14 23.50 -17.47
C ASP A 91 -14.82 23.79 -18.94
N TYR A 92 -14.02 22.92 -19.54
CA TYR A 92 -13.87 22.91 -20.99
C TYR A 92 -15.13 22.38 -21.65
N VAL A 93 -15.65 23.14 -22.61
CA VAL A 93 -16.75 22.74 -23.48
C VAL A 93 -16.38 23.01 -24.92
N VAL A 94 -16.83 22.12 -25.82
CA VAL A 94 -16.65 22.29 -27.26
C VAL A 94 -17.85 23.04 -27.80
N THR A 95 -17.62 24.16 -28.48
CA THR A 95 -18.68 24.92 -29.14
C THR A 95 -19.18 24.20 -30.39
N ALA A 96 -20.33 24.61 -30.94
CA ALA A 96 -20.82 24.08 -32.21
C ALA A 96 -19.84 24.28 -33.39
N LYS A 97 -18.87 25.19 -33.24
CA LYS A 97 -17.81 25.47 -34.23
C LYS A 97 -16.54 24.63 -34.01
N GLY A 98 -16.51 23.77 -32.99
CA GLY A 98 -15.36 22.91 -32.67
C GLY A 98 -14.30 23.58 -31.79
N GLU A 99 -14.51 24.81 -31.33
CA GLU A 99 -13.58 25.52 -30.45
C GLU A 99 -13.73 25.06 -29.00
N ILE A 100 -12.62 24.91 -28.27
CA ILE A 100 -12.64 24.61 -26.85
C ILE A 100 -12.70 25.93 -26.07
N VAL A 101 -13.75 26.13 -25.29
CA VAL A 101 -13.94 27.31 -24.44
C VAL A 101 -14.17 26.92 -22.98
N ARG A 102 -14.00 27.88 -22.07
CA ARG A 102 -14.30 27.71 -20.65
C ARG A 102 -15.74 28.13 -20.35
N LYS A 103 -16.48 27.27 -19.65
CA LYS A 103 -17.83 27.52 -19.15
C LYS A 103 -17.79 27.39 -17.62
N PRO A 104 -18.31 28.37 -16.86
CA PRO A 104 -18.39 28.25 -15.40
C PRO A 104 -19.04 26.93 -14.96
N VAL A 105 -18.48 26.29 -13.93
CA VAL A 105 -19.03 25.06 -13.35
C VAL A 105 -20.45 25.33 -12.86
N SER A 106 -21.35 24.39 -13.08
CA SER A 106 -22.74 24.57 -12.67
C SER A 106 -22.85 24.68 -11.15
N ALA A 107 -23.76 25.52 -10.64
CA ALA A 107 -23.94 25.68 -9.20
C ALA A 107 -24.24 24.35 -8.49
N ARG A 108 -24.97 23.45 -9.15
CA ARG A 108 -25.25 22.09 -8.65
C ARG A 108 -23.95 21.29 -8.46
N ASP A 109 -23.05 21.34 -9.42
CA ASP A 109 -21.80 20.59 -9.35
C ASP A 109 -20.83 21.22 -8.34
N VAL A 110 -20.78 22.56 -8.27
CA VAL A 110 -20.04 23.28 -7.21
C VAL A 110 -20.53 22.87 -5.82
N MET A 111 -21.85 22.78 -5.61
CA MET A 111 -22.43 22.35 -4.33
C MET A 111 -22.06 20.90 -4.00
N ALA A 112 -22.05 20.00 -4.98
CA ALA A 112 -21.64 18.61 -4.78
C ALA A 112 -20.15 18.51 -4.39
N ILE A 113 -19.28 19.24 -5.09
CA ILE A 113 -17.84 19.31 -4.79
C ILE A 113 -17.62 19.86 -3.36
N LEU A 114 -18.32 20.94 -3.01
CA LEU A 114 -18.21 21.56 -1.69
C LEU A 114 -18.65 20.60 -0.56
N ALA A 115 -19.77 19.92 -0.73
CA ALA A 115 -20.26 18.96 0.26
C ALA A 115 -19.24 17.85 0.51
N MET A 116 -18.71 17.24 -0.57
CA MET A 116 -17.67 16.21 -0.45
C MET A 116 -16.40 16.75 0.22
N ALA A 117 -15.99 17.98 -0.10
CA ALA A 117 -14.82 18.62 0.51
C ALA A 117 -15.01 18.86 2.02
N ILE A 118 -16.21 19.28 2.45
CA ILE A 118 -16.54 19.46 3.87
C ILE A 118 -16.47 18.11 4.60
N ASP A 119 -17.09 17.07 4.05
CA ASP A 119 -17.11 15.73 4.65
C ASP A 119 -15.69 15.18 4.81
N LYS A 120 -14.87 15.26 3.76
CA LYS A 120 -13.47 14.79 3.82
C LYS A 120 -12.63 15.63 4.78
N ARG A 121 -12.85 16.94 4.84
CA ARG A 121 -12.16 17.82 5.81
C ARG A 121 -12.53 17.46 7.24
N GLN A 122 -13.78 17.08 7.51
CA GLN A 122 -14.21 16.64 8.83
C GLN A 122 -13.52 15.32 9.23
N VAL A 123 -13.53 14.32 8.34
CA VAL A 123 -12.84 13.04 8.57
C VAL A 123 -11.35 13.24 8.88
N LEU A 124 -10.67 14.12 8.14
CA LEU A 124 -9.25 14.43 8.40
C LEU A 124 -9.04 15.09 9.77
N ARG A 125 -9.91 16.02 10.17
CA ARG A 125 -9.84 16.63 11.50
C ARG A 125 -10.09 15.62 12.62
N ASP A 126 -11.07 14.73 12.44
CA ASP A 126 -11.41 13.71 13.44
C ASP A 126 -10.27 12.69 13.59
N ALA A 127 -9.66 12.29 12.49
CA ALA A 127 -8.47 11.43 12.50
C ALA A 127 -7.31 12.11 13.27
N MET A 128 -7.05 13.40 13.00
CA MET A 128 -6.01 14.16 13.70
C MET A 128 -6.30 14.34 15.20
N ALA A 129 -7.55 14.51 15.60
CA ALA A 129 -7.95 14.62 17.00
C ALA A 129 -7.83 13.28 17.76
N THR A 130 -8.05 12.16 17.08
CA THR A 130 -8.06 10.82 17.70
C THR A 130 -6.65 10.29 18.00
N VAL A 131 -5.66 10.60 17.15
CA VAL A 131 -4.29 10.05 17.26
C VAL A 131 -3.58 10.43 18.58
N PRO A 132 -3.60 11.69 19.05
CA PRO A 132 -3.01 12.05 20.34
C PRO A 132 -3.70 11.36 21.53
N GLN A 133 -5.02 11.25 21.48
CA GLN A 133 -5.82 10.70 22.58
C GLN A 133 -5.56 9.21 22.79
N GLN A 134 -5.49 8.43 21.71
CA GLN A 134 -5.17 7.00 21.76
C GLN A 134 -3.73 6.75 22.22
N ARG A 135 -2.77 7.58 21.78
CA ARG A 135 -1.36 7.45 22.21
C ARG A 135 -1.19 7.71 23.71
N LEU A 136 -1.90 8.70 24.26
CA LEU A 136 -1.86 9.00 25.69
C LEU A 136 -2.53 7.91 26.54
N GLY A 137 -3.65 7.34 26.09
CA GLY A 137 -4.30 6.21 26.74
C GLY A 137 -3.38 4.98 26.80
N ASN A 138 -2.83 4.59 25.64
CA ASN A 138 -1.92 3.45 25.54
C ASN A 138 -0.64 3.64 26.37
N LEU A 139 -0.13 4.87 26.49
CA LEU A 139 1.00 5.19 27.35
C LEU A 139 0.63 5.09 28.84
N ALA A 140 -0.53 5.63 29.23
CA ALA A 140 -1.01 5.56 30.61
C ALA A 140 -1.21 4.11 31.07
N ASP A 141 -1.75 3.24 30.21
CA ASP A 141 -1.95 1.83 30.52
C ASP A 141 -0.60 1.10 30.66
N ARG A 142 0.36 1.33 29.76
CA ARG A 142 1.72 0.79 29.88
C ARG A 142 2.45 1.24 31.14
N LEU A 143 2.27 2.50 31.55
CA LEU A 143 2.84 3.02 32.79
C LEU A 143 2.20 2.37 34.03
N ARG A 144 0.89 2.09 33.99
CA ARG A 144 0.18 1.37 35.05
C ARG A 144 0.70 -0.06 35.19
N GLU A 145 0.83 -0.79 34.07
CA GLU A 145 1.39 -2.15 34.04
C GLU A 145 2.81 -2.19 34.62
N LEU A 146 3.68 -1.23 34.25
CA LEU A 146 5.03 -1.14 34.79
C LEU A 146 5.04 -0.86 36.30
N GLY A 147 4.13 0.00 36.79
CA GLY A 147 3.98 0.27 38.22
C GLY A 147 3.47 -0.93 39.02
N GLU A 148 2.59 -1.74 38.43
CA GLU A 148 2.11 -3.01 39.01
C GLU A 148 3.22 -4.06 39.07
N HIS A 149 4.00 -4.20 37.99
CA HIS A 149 5.13 -5.13 37.94
C HIS A 149 6.21 -4.77 38.96
N LYS A 150 6.53 -3.49 39.12
CA LYS A 150 7.54 -3.01 40.07
C LYS A 150 7.09 -3.18 41.53
N ARG A 151 5.80 -3.00 41.83
CA ARG A 151 5.22 -3.27 43.17
C ARG A 151 5.31 -4.75 43.54
N ASN A 152 5.00 -5.64 42.60
CA ASN A 152 5.09 -7.09 42.83
C ASN A 152 6.54 -7.57 42.98
N ALA A 153 7.51 -6.89 42.36
CA ALA A 153 8.94 -7.19 42.48
C ALA A 153 9.60 -6.63 43.76
N THR A 154 8.95 -5.69 44.48
CA THR A 154 9.53 -5.01 45.66
C THR A 154 8.91 -5.47 46.99
N SER A 155 8.05 -6.49 46.99
CA SER A 155 7.67 -7.23 48.19
C SER A 155 8.51 -8.51 48.29
N PRO A 156 9.70 -8.48 48.91
CA PRO A 156 10.33 -9.69 49.40
C PRO A 156 9.59 -10.14 50.68
N VAL A 157 9.36 -11.44 50.77
CA VAL A 157 9.06 -12.13 52.03
C VAL A 157 10.21 -11.94 53.01
#